data_AF-A0A1K2FX01-F1
#
_entry.id   AF-A0A1K2FX01-F1
#
_cell.length_a   1.000
_cell.length_b   1.000
_cell.length_c   1.000
_cell.angle_alpha   90.00
_cell.angle_beta   90.00
_cell.angle_gamma   90.00
#
_symmetry.space_group_name_H-M   'P 1'
#
loop_
_entity.id
_entity.type
_entity.pdbx_description
1 polymer ?
#
loop_
_entity_poly.entity_id
_entity_poly.type
_entity_poly.pdbx_seq_one_letter_code
_entity_poly.pdbx_strand_id
1 'polypeptide(L)' 'MPITAEYQVKCDACWGVMDGYYETREDAEKAREELGWVDPNGGSACPEHNTQPTA' A
#
# COMPACT_ATOMS: atom_id res chain seq x y z
N MET A 1 12.99 -14.42 20.45
CA MET A 1 12.36 -14.52 19.12
C MET A 1 12.80 -13.28 18.36
N PRO A 2 13.55 -13.40 17.24
CA PRO A 2 13.85 -12.22 16.44
C PRO A 2 12.52 -11.67 15.89
N ILE A 3 12.25 -10.39 16.13
CA ILE A 3 11.10 -9.70 15.56
C ILE A 3 11.48 -9.40 14.11
N THR A 4 11.00 -10.20 13.16
CA THR A 4 11.06 -9.84 11.74
C THR A 4 10.08 -8.69 11.54
N ALA A 5 10.59 -7.53 11.13
CA ALA A 5 9.74 -6.38 10.82
C ALA A 5 8.99 -6.67 9.51
N GLU A 6 7.72 -7.04 9.62
CA GLU A 6 6.84 -7.18 8.46
C GLU A 6 6.20 -5.83 8.15
N TYR A 7 6.24 -5.43 6.89
CA TYR A 7 5.65 -4.20 6.39
C TYR A 7 4.30 -4.50 5.75
N GLN A 8 3.32 -3.63 6.00
CA GLN A 8 2.00 -3.67 5.37
C GLN A 8 1.69 -2.29 4.82
N VAL A 9 1.09 -2.25 3.62
CA VAL A 9 0.55 -1.01 3.07
C VAL A 9 -0.88 -0.85 3.56
N LYS A 10 -1.19 0.30 4.14
CA LYS A 10 -2.54 0.66 4.58
C LYS A 10 -3.09 1.77 3.72
N CYS A 11 -4.39 1.72 3.47
CA CYS A 11 -5.11 2.82 2.88
C CYS A 11 -5.28 3.95 3.91
N ASP A 12 -4.93 5.17 3.55
CA ASP A 12 -5.07 6.34 4.44
C ASP A 12 -6.54 6.73 4.67
N ALA A 13 -7.45 6.32 3.78
CA ALA A 13 -8.88 6.63 3.87
C ALA A 13 -9.64 5.67 4.80
N CYS A 14 -9.55 4.36 4.53
CA CYS A 14 -10.33 3.35 5.26
C CYS A 14 -9.49 2.50 6.22
N TRP A 15 -8.17 2.72 6.27
CA TRP A 15 -7.23 1.92 7.08
C TRP A 15 -7.21 0.43 6.72
N GLY A 16 -7.82 0.07 5.58
CA GLY A 16 -7.76 -1.26 5.00
C GLY A 16 -6.34 -1.62 4.61
N VAL A 17 -5.96 -2.86 4.84
CA VAL A 17 -4.65 -3.40 4.50
C VAL A 17 -4.66 -3.93 3.07
N MET A 18 -3.60 -3.63 2.33
CA MET A 18 -3.29 -4.32 1.09
C MET A 18 -3.02 -5.78 1.41
N ASP A 19 -3.58 -6.68 0.59
CA ASP A 19 -3.46 -8.12 0.82
C ASP A 19 -2.02 -8.58 0.56
N GLY A 20 -1.18 -8.50 1.60
CA GLY A 20 0.25 -8.82 1.53
C GLY A 20 1.03 -8.37 2.76
N TYR A 21 2.00 -9.18 3.16
CA TYR A 21 3.03 -8.85 4.14
C TYR A 21 4.36 -8.82 3.40
N TYR A 22 5.14 -7.76 3.60
CA TYR A 22 6.40 -7.53 2.90
C TYR A 22 7.56 -7.59 3.87
N GLU A 23 8.68 -8.19 3.45
CA GLU A 23 9.88 -8.28 4.28
C GLU A 23 10.63 -6.95 4.37
N THR A 24 10.42 -6.07 3.39
CA THR A 24 11.06 -4.75 3.33
C THR A 24 10.05 -3.64 3.04
N ARG A 25 10.42 -2.41 3.42
CA ARG A 25 9.64 -1.22 3.07
C ARG A 25 9.62 -0.96 1.57
N GLU A 26 10.74 -1.19 0.87
CA GLU A 26 10.82 -1.00 -0.58
C GLU A 26 9.88 -1.95 -1.33
N ASP A 27 9.76 -3.20 -0.89
CA ASP A 27 8.81 -4.15 -1.50
C ASP A 27 7.36 -3.71 -1.29
N ALA A 28 7.04 -3.20 -0.09
CA ALA A 28 5.72 -2.65 0.20
C ALA A 28 5.40 -1.41 -0.66
N GLU A 29 6.37 -0.49 -0.83
CA GLU A 29 6.21 0.70 -1.68
C GLU A 29 6.09 0.33 -3.16
N LYS A 30 6.85 -0.65 -3.63
CA LYS A 30 6.77 -1.13 -5.01
C LYS A 30 5.45 -1.83 -5.29
N ALA A 31 4.98 -2.70 -4.38
CA ALA A 31 3.68 -3.33 -4.52
C ALA A 31 2.54 -2.31 -4.47
N ARG A 32 2.69 -1.22 -3.70
CA ARG A 32 1.76 -0.09 -3.74
C ARG A 32 1.66 0.53 -5.12
N GLU A 33 2.78 0.74 -5.80
CA GLU A 33 2.81 1.25 -7.18
C GLU A 33 2.21 0.25 -8.17
N GLU A 34 2.64 -1.01 -8.12
CA GLU A 34 2.19 -2.05 -9.06
C GLU A 34 0.70 -2.37 -8.94
N LEU A 35 0.15 -2.38 -7.72
CA LEU A 35 -1.26 -2.67 -7.46
C LEU A 35 -2.16 -1.44 -7.63
N GLY A 36 -1.61 -0.27 -7.99
CA GLY A 36 -2.38 0.95 -8.17
C GLY A 36 -2.92 1.51 -6.85
N TRP A 37 -2.20 1.31 -5.74
CA TRP A 37 -2.55 1.86 -4.44
C TRP A 37 -1.92 3.25 -4.17
N VAL A 38 -1.33 3.87 -5.19
CA VAL A 38 -0.69 5.18 -5.09
C VAL A 38 -1.74 6.27 -5.14
N ASP A 39 -1.76 7.13 -4.11
CA ASP A 39 -2.58 8.34 -4.12
C ASP A 39 -1.79 9.52 -4.73
N PRO A 40 -2.43 10.38 -5.55
CA PRO A 40 -1.80 11.55 -6.17
C PRO A 40 -1.29 12.59 -5.18
N ASN A 41 -1.81 12.60 -3.95
CA ASN A 41 -1.41 13.54 -2.91
C ASN A 41 -0.23 13.01 -2.08
N GLY A 42 0.39 11.89 -2.50
CA GLY A 42 1.54 11.28 -1.83
C GLY A 42 1.18 10.25 -0.76
N GLY A 43 -0.11 9.89 -0.63
CA GLY A 43 -0.59 8.86 0.27
C GLY A 43 -0.71 7.48 -0.38
N SER A 44 -1.39 6.58 0.32
CA SER A 44 -1.76 5.24 -0.15
C SER A 44 -3.29 5.13 -0.16
N ALA A 45 -3.89 4.87 -1.31
CA ALA A 45 -5.34 4.70 -1.46
C ALA A 45 -5.64 3.31 -2.02
N CYS A 46 -6.47 2.50 -1.34
CA CYS A 46 -6.86 1.20 -1.90
C CYS A 46 -7.74 1.39 -3.14
N PRO A 47 -7.90 0.38 -4.02
CA PRO A 47 -8.68 0.49 -5.25
C PRO A 47 -10.13 0.96 -5.05
N GLU A 48 -10.71 0.71 -3.87
CA GLU A 48 -12.05 1.20 -3.54
C GLU A 48 -12.10 2.71 -3.26
N HIS A 49 -10.99 3.31 -2.85
CA HIS A 49 -10.87 4.73 -2.49
C HIS A 49 -9.91 5.50 -3.40
N ASN A 50 -9.16 4.81 -4.25
CA ASN A 50 -8.34 5.40 -5.29
C ASN A 50 -9.25 5.70 -6.49
N THR A 51 -10.01 6.78 -6.40
CA THR A 51 -11.01 7.16 -7.40
C THR A 51 -10.40 7.79 -8.66
N GLN A 52 -9.08 7.74 -8.86
CA GLN A 52 -8.48 8.22 -10.09
C GLN A 52 -8.52 7.12 -11.17
N PRO A 53 -9.01 7.43 -12.38
CA PRO A 53 -8.78 6.56 -13.52
C PRO A 53 -7.27 6.53 -13.78
N THR A 54 -6.66 5.35 -13.66
CA THR A 54 -5.33 5.11 -14.23
C THR A 54 -5.39 5.48 -15.71
N ALA A 55 -4.70 6.57 -16.06
CA ALA A 55 -4.64 7.10 -17.42
C ALA A 55 -3.80 6.20 -18.35
#